data_AF-A0A9D6TIF2-F1
#
_entry.id   AF-A0A9D6TIF2-F1
#
_cell.length_a   1.000
_cell.length_b   1.000
_cell.length_c   1.000
_cell.angle_alpha   90.00
_cell.angle_beta   90.00
_cell.angle_gamma   90.00
#
_symmetry.space_group_name_H-M   'P 1'
#
loop_
_entity.id
_entity.type
_entity.pdbx_description
1 polymer ?
#
loop_
_entity_poly.entity_id
_entity_poly.type
_entity_poly.pdbx_seq_one_letter_code
_entity_poly.pdbx_strand_id
1 'polypeptide(L)'
;MMEMEIAMPDEVPVMTLPNTAFFPQALMPLHIFEPRYLQMLRDALATNRLFAVAGLNVDRLSEPGQFEPPHRVASVGIIRACQKNDNGTSNLLLQGLCRVEIVAILCDEPYRRIRIRALASAPGATADENRSLRRELSRLLNLKRKLEAAGSGEMAAFLKTVEDPAAFVDIAAFSLCDDVVLKQKLLETLDVHHRLELFGRQLRGEIEGLKLRHKLQGRLPDDRISHN
;
A
#
# COMPACT_ATOMS: atom_id res chain seq x y z
N MET A 1 -15.61 22.66 4.31
CA MET A 1 -15.88 21.23 4.56
C MET A 1 -15.27 20.92 5.91
N MET A 2 -16.05 20.38 6.85
CA MET A 2 -15.55 19.97 8.16
C MET A 2 -14.47 18.89 7.97
N GLU A 3 -13.21 19.25 8.20
CA GLU A 3 -12.19 18.26 8.55
C GLU A 3 -12.61 17.69 9.90
N MET A 4 -13.23 16.50 9.88
CA MET A 4 -13.32 15.71 11.10
C MET A 4 -11.89 15.42 11.53
N GLU A 5 -11.43 16.03 12.62
CA GLU A 5 -10.25 15.57 13.35
C GLU A 5 -10.55 14.14 13.82
N ILE A 6 -10.04 13.16 13.06
CA ILE A 6 -10.09 11.76 13.46
C ILE A 6 -9.06 11.61 14.58
N ALA A 7 -9.52 11.65 15.82
CA ALA A 7 -8.70 11.28 16.98
C ALA A 7 -8.32 9.80 16.84
N MET A 8 -7.04 9.53 16.63
CA MET A 8 -6.53 8.17 16.49
C MET A 8 -6.58 7.49 17.87
N PRO A 9 -7.30 6.36 18.02
CA PRO A 9 -7.29 5.62 19.27
C PRO A 9 -5.94 4.92 19.49
N ASP A 10 -5.57 4.70 20.75
CA ASP A 10 -4.35 3.95 21.10
C ASP A 10 -4.48 2.45 20.81
N GLU A 11 -5.70 1.98 20.62
CA GLU A 11 -6.02 0.58 20.36
C GLU A 11 -7.01 0.43 19.22
N VAL A 12 -6.74 -0.50 18.31
CA VAL A 12 -7.62 -0.79 17.16
C VAL A 12 -7.72 -2.29 16.92
N PRO A 13 -8.84 -2.76 16.35
CA PRO A 13 -8.89 -4.07 15.73
C PRO A 13 -7.91 -4.17 14.57
N VAL A 14 -7.42 -5.37 14.26
CA VAL A 14 -6.51 -5.59 13.12
C VAL A 14 -6.87 -6.84 12.33
N MET A 15 -6.85 -6.70 11.00
CA MET A 15 -6.76 -7.80 10.06
C MET A 15 -5.30 -8.07 9.73
N THR A 16 -4.87 -9.32 9.89
CA THR A 16 -3.58 -9.77 9.38
C THR A 16 -3.81 -10.54 8.09
N LEU A 17 -3.30 -10.03 6.97
CA LEU A 17 -3.56 -10.58 5.64
C LEU A 17 -2.24 -11.07 5.00
N PRO A 18 -2.23 -12.26 4.37
CA PRO A 18 -1.08 -12.71 3.60
C PRO A 18 -0.90 -11.81 2.37
N ASN A 19 0.34 -11.72 1.88
CA ASN A 19 0.68 -11.03 0.63
C ASN A 19 0.15 -9.59 0.52
N THR A 20 0.03 -8.88 1.64
CA THR A 20 -0.61 -7.56 1.72
C THR A 20 0.29 -6.55 2.41
N ALA A 21 0.39 -5.34 1.84
CA ALA A 21 0.88 -4.16 2.54
C ALA A 21 -0.09 -3.00 2.21
N PHE A 22 -0.78 -2.50 3.23
CA PHE A 22 -1.79 -1.46 3.08
C PHE A 22 -1.19 -0.08 3.38
N PHE A 23 -1.41 0.88 2.49
CA PHE A 23 -0.79 2.20 2.54
C PHE A 23 -1.78 3.30 2.91
N PRO A 24 -1.31 4.43 3.48
CA PRO A 24 -2.12 5.65 3.57
C PRO A 24 -2.66 6.10 2.21
N GLN A 25 -3.83 6.72 2.19
CA GLN A 25 -4.58 7.19 1.02
C GLN A 25 -5.06 6.10 0.03
N ALA A 26 -4.52 4.88 0.11
CA ALA A 26 -4.97 3.77 -0.72
C ALA A 26 -6.41 3.36 -0.38
N LEU A 27 -7.17 2.99 -1.42
CA LEU A 27 -8.49 2.39 -1.29
C LEU A 27 -8.38 0.88 -1.49
N MET A 28 -8.69 0.11 -0.45
CA MET A 28 -8.64 -1.35 -0.47
C MET A 28 -10.06 -1.92 -0.37
N PRO A 29 -10.59 -2.48 -1.46
CA PRO A 29 -11.80 -3.29 -1.41
C PRO A 29 -11.53 -4.57 -0.62
N LEU A 30 -12.45 -4.95 0.27
CA LEU A 30 -12.36 -6.17 1.05
C LEU A 30 -13.68 -6.93 1.01
N HIS A 31 -13.59 -8.24 0.83
CA HIS A 31 -14.68 -9.19 1.02
C HIS A 31 -14.52 -9.87 2.38
N ILE A 32 -15.44 -9.59 3.29
CA ILE A 32 -15.42 -10.07 4.68
C ILE A 32 -16.38 -11.24 4.81
N PHE A 33 -15.83 -12.42 5.05
CA PHE A 33 -16.58 -13.67 5.18
C PHE A 33 -16.25 -14.45 6.45
N GLU A 34 -15.04 -14.30 7.01
CA GLU A 34 -14.66 -14.98 8.24
C GLU A 34 -15.49 -14.49 9.45
N PRO A 35 -16.02 -15.39 10.30
CA PRO A 35 -16.85 -15.01 11.45
C PRO A 35 -16.21 -13.97 12.38
N ARG A 36 -14.91 -14.14 12.70
CA ARG A 36 -14.17 -13.18 13.55
C ARG A 36 -14.13 -11.78 12.95
N TYR A 37 -13.97 -11.67 11.63
CA TYR A 37 -13.90 -10.39 10.93
C TYR A 37 -15.29 -9.80 10.65
N LEU A 38 -16.33 -10.63 10.50
CA LEU A 38 -17.72 -10.16 10.51
C LEU A 38 -18.08 -9.54 11.85
N GLN A 39 -17.65 -10.14 12.97
CA GLN A 39 -17.83 -9.55 14.29
C GLN A 39 -17.02 -8.26 14.44
N MET A 40 -15.74 -8.27 14.07
CA MET A 40 -14.88 -7.08 14.05
C MET A 40 -15.49 -5.92 13.26
N LEU A 41 -16.04 -6.21 12.07
CA LEU A 41 -16.68 -5.21 11.21
C LEU A 41 -17.91 -4.60 11.89
N ARG A 42 -18.74 -5.41 12.55
CA ARG A 42 -19.92 -4.90 13.28
C ARG A 42 -19.51 -3.94 14.40
N ASP A 43 -18.49 -4.29 15.17
CA ASP A 43 -18.00 -3.48 16.27
C ASP A 43 -17.33 -2.18 15.78
N ALA A 44 -16.54 -2.27 14.70
CA ALA A 44 -15.92 -1.10 14.07
C ALA A 44 -16.98 -0.13 13.51
N LEU A 45 -18.02 -0.63 12.86
CA LEU A 45 -19.12 0.19 12.32
C LEU A 45 -19.94 0.87 13.42
N ALA A 46 -20.03 0.28 14.61
CA ALA A 46 -20.72 0.84 15.77
C ALA A 46 -19.90 1.90 16.53
N THR A 47 -18.62 2.08 16.19
CA THR A 47 -17.69 2.97 16.90
C THR A 47 -17.11 4.04 15.95
N ASN A 48 -15.79 4.06 15.76
CA ASN A 48 -15.07 5.07 14.99
C ASN A 48 -14.85 4.67 13.52
N ARG A 49 -15.33 3.48 13.11
CA ARG A 49 -15.16 2.90 11.76
C ARG A 49 -13.70 2.67 11.36
N LEU A 50 -12.80 2.55 12.34
CA LEU A 50 -11.37 2.34 12.14
C LEU A 50 -10.99 0.88 12.42
N PHE A 51 -10.10 0.35 11.59
CA PHE A 51 -9.32 -0.85 11.91
C PHE A 51 -7.99 -0.83 11.16
N ALA A 52 -7.00 -1.56 11.66
CA ALA A 52 -5.70 -1.70 11.02
C ALA A 52 -5.66 -2.89 10.06
N VAL A 53 -4.82 -2.78 9.05
CA VAL A 53 -4.45 -3.91 8.19
C VAL A 53 -2.94 -4.04 8.23
N ALA A 54 -2.49 -5.22 8.64
CA ALA A 54 -1.10 -5.61 8.69
C ALA A 54 -0.83 -6.75 7.72
N GLY A 55 0.34 -6.74 7.09
CA GLY A 55 0.82 -7.90 6.36
C GLY A 55 1.20 -9.03 7.32
N LEU A 56 0.95 -10.27 6.93
CA LEU A 56 1.47 -11.45 7.64
C LEU A 56 3.00 -11.52 7.48
N ASN A 57 3.72 -11.58 8.59
CA ASN A 57 5.16 -11.81 8.61
C ASN A 57 5.43 -13.32 8.59
N VAL A 58 5.73 -13.85 7.41
CA VAL A 58 5.97 -15.28 7.20
C VAL A 58 7.19 -15.82 7.95
N ASP A 59 8.23 -14.99 8.15
CA ASP A 59 9.45 -15.41 8.83
C ASP A 59 9.19 -15.77 10.29
N ARG A 60 8.17 -15.14 10.89
CA ARG A 60 7.78 -15.32 12.28
C ARG A 60 6.81 -16.48 12.50
N LEU A 61 6.28 -17.11 11.44
CA LEU A 61 5.35 -18.24 11.57
C LEU A 61 6.00 -19.46 12.26
N SER A 62 7.33 -19.57 12.18
CA SER A 62 8.08 -20.66 12.81
C SER A 62 8.30 -20.49 14.32
N GLU A 63 8.05 -19.29 14.86
CA GLU A 63 8.22 -19.00 16.28
C GLU A 63 7.11 -19.68 17.11
N PRO A 64 7.45 -20.39 18.21
CA PRO A 64 6.46 -21.04 19.06
C PRO A 64 5.42 -20.04 19.60
N GLY A 65 4.14 -20.39 19.47
CA GLY A 65 3.03 -19.59 19.99
C GLY A 65 2.63 -18.39 19.13
N GLN A 66 3.22 -18.19 17.94
CA GLN A 66 2.74 -17.18 17.01
C GLN A 66 1.50 -17.68 16.26
N PHE A 67 0.38 -16.98 16.43
CA PHE A 67 -0.78 -17.08 15.57
C PHE A 67 -0.78 -15.89 14.61
N GLU A 68 -0.75 -16.11 13.28
CA GLU A 68 -0.77 -15.04 12.26
C GLU A 68 0.12 -13.81 12.60
N PRO A 69 1.43 -13.96 12.85
CA PRO A 69 2.26 -12.86 13.34
C PRO A 69 2.28 -11.70 12.32
N PRO A 70 1.88 -10.47 12.70
CA PRO A 70 1.87 -9.35 11.77
C PRO A 70 3.27 -8.74 11.61
N HIS A 71 3.49 -8.06 10.49
CA HIS A 71 4.56 -7.07 10.39
C HIS A 71 4.38 -5.96 11.43
N ARG A 72 5.49 -5.41 11.93
CA ARG A 72 5.47 -4.37 12.97
C ARG A 72 4.85 -3.07 12.49
N VAL A 73 5.02 -2.72 11.22
CA VAL A 73 4.41 -1.53 10.62
C VAL A 73 3.20 -1.95 9.80
N ALA A 74 2.08 -1.27 10.08
CA ALA A 74 0.78 -1.46 9.45
C ALA A 74 0.17 -0.10 9.09
N SER A 75 -1.02 -0.09 8.52
CA SER A 75 -1.80 1.13 8.34
C SER A 75 -3.18 1.00 8.98
N VAL A 76 -3.64 2.08 9.63
CA VAL A 76 -5.04 2.22 10.03
C VAL A 76 -5.83 2.73 8.84
N GLY A 77 -6.99 2.14 8.60
CA GLY A 77 -7.94 2.60 7.62
C GLY A 77 -9.29 2.97 8.22
N ILE A 78 -10.05 3.78 7.48
CA ILE A 78 -11.44 4.10 7.76
C ILE A 78 -12.36 3.42 6.76
N ILE A 79 -13.42 2.78 7.24
CA ILE A 79 -14.43 2.16 6.39
C ILE A 79 -15.20 3.28 5.69
N ARG A 80 -15.04 3.44 4.38
CA ARG A 80 -15.75 4.46 3.58
C ARG A 80 -17.13 4.00 3.16
N ALA A 81 -17.22 2.77 2.69
CA ALA A 81 -18.46 2.13 2.29
C ALA A 81 -18.50 0.69 2.82
N CYS A 82 -19.69 0.21 3.15
CA CYS A 82 -19.91 -1.18 3.56
C CYS A 82 -21.29 -1.61 3.06
N GLN A 83 -21.36 -2.78 2.46
CA GLN A 83 -22.58 -3.43 1.99
C GLN A 83 -22.63 -4.85 2.52
N LYS A 84 -23.68 -5.17 3.26
CA LYS A 84 -23.95 -6.54 3.69
C LYS A 84 -24.61 -7.30 2.53
N ASN A 85 -24.14 -8.52 2.28
CA ASN A 85 -24.67 -9.40 1.26
C ASN A 85 -25.75 -10.32 1.86
N ASP A 86 -26.64 -10.85 1.00
CA ASP A 86 -27.74 -11.72 1.41
C ASP A 86 -27.27 -13.03 2.06
N ASN A 87 -26.07 -13.51 1.68
CA ASN A 87 -25.43 -14.70 2.25
C ASN A 87 -24.75 -14.47 3.62
N GLY A 88 -24.89 -13.28 4.21
CA GLY A 88 -24.32 -12.94 5.51
C GLY A 88 -22.89 -12.38 5.49
N THR A 89 -22.20 -12.44 4.35
CA THR A 89 -20.88 -11.79 4.14
C THR A 89 -21.03 -10.28 3.98
N SER A 90 -19.92 -9.53 3.89
CA SER A 90 -19.94 -8.09 3.62
C SER A 90 -18.84 -7.68 2.65
N ASN A 91 -19.14 -6.74 1.76
CA ASN A 91 -18.15 -6.04 0.95
C ASN A 91 -17.92 -4.65 1.52
N LEU A 92 -16.68 -4.22 1.66
CA LEU A 92 -16.36 -2.88 2.13
C LEU A 92 -15.24 -2.24 1.32
N LEU A 93 -15.16 -0.91 1.40
CA LEU A 93 -14.06 -0.11 0.87
C LEU A 93 -13.35 0.58 2.04
N LEU A 94 -12.10 0.21 2.27
CA LEU A 94 -11.25 0.76 3.33
C LEU A 94 -10.31 1.83 2.75
N GLN A 95 -10.31 3.04 3.30
CA GLN A 95 -9.31 4.07 2.94
C GLN A 95 -8.22 4.13 3.99
N GLY A 96 -6.96 4.01 3.58
CA GLY A 96 -5.81 4.17 4.48
C GLY A 96 -5.70 5.59 5.00
N LEU A 97 -5.50 5.76 6.30
CA LEU A 97 -5.34 7.05 6.95
C LEU A 97 -3.87 7.35 7.23
N CYS A 98 -3.22 6.50 8.02
CA CYS A 98 -1.84 6.70 8.44
C CYS A 98 -1.13 5.38 8.72
N ARG A 99 0.21 5.45 8.72
CA ARG A 99 1.07 4.37 9.19
C ARG A 99 1.02 4.29 10.70
N VAL A 100 1.09 3.07 11.21
CA VAL A 100 1.19 2.81 12.65
C VAL A 100 2.22 1.72 12.91
N GLU A 101 2.88 1.80 14.05
CA GLU A 101 3.62 0.69 14.62
C GLU A 101 2.69 -0.09 15.55
N ILE A 102 2.72 -1.42 15.43
CA ILE A 102 2.10 -2.35 16.37
C ILE A 102 3.01 -2.46 17.60
N VAL A 103 2.58 -1.88 18.72
CA VAL A 103 3.32 -1.87 19.98
C VAL A 103 3.09 -3.16 20.76
N ALA A 104 1.86 -3.68 20.75
CA ALA A 104 1.52 -4.93 21.43
C ALA A 104 0.27 -5.57 20.79
N ILE A 105 0.20 -6.90 20.83
CA ILE A 105 -1.04 -7.65 20.63
C ILE A 105 -1.73 -7.76 22.00
N LEU A 106 -2.98 -7.34 22.08
CA LEU A 106 -3.73 -7.26 23.35
C LEU A 106 -4.59 -8.49 23.58
N CYS A 107 -5.22 -8.99 22.51
CA CYS A 107 -6.01 -10.21 22.50
C CYS A 107 -6.15 -10.73 21.07
N ASP A 108 -6.47 -12.02 20.93
CA ASP A 108 -6.75 -12.68 19.65
C ASP A 108 -8.24 -12.99 19.44
N GLU A 109 -8.98 -13.17 20.54
CA GLU A 109 -10.41 -13.44 20.54
C GLU A 109 -11.20 -12.23 21.06
N PRO A 110 -12.41 -11.98 20.54
CA PRO A 110 -13.06 -12.68 19.41
C PRO A 110 -12.43 -12.35 18.04
N TYR A 111 -11.61 -11.31 17.98
CA TYR A 111 -10.73 -10.95 16.88
C TYR A 111 -9.53 -10.20 17.45
N ARG A 112 -8.45 -10.12 16.68
CA ARG A 112 -7.21 -9.52 17.15
C ARG A 112 -7.36 -8.02 17.39
N ARG A 113 -6.92 -7.57 18.57
CA ARG A 113 -6.74 -6.16 18.91
C ARG A 113 -5.29 -5.85 19.19
N ILE A 114 -4.86 -4.67 18.79
CA ILE A 114 -3.48 -4.21 18.94
C ILE A 114 -3.44 -2.83 19.59
N ARG A 115 -2.37 -2.60 20.36
CA ARG A 115 -1.94 -1.26 20.74
C ARG A 115 -1.08 -0.68 19.64
N ILE A 116 -1.35 0.55 19.25
CA ILE A 116 -0.69 1.21 18.12
C ILE A 116 -0.01 2.50 18.52
N ARG A 117 0.98 2.89 17.72
CA ARG A 117 1.60 4.22 17.76
C ARG A 117 1.62 4.79 16.34
N ALA A 118 1.07 6.00 16.15
CA ALA A 118 1.09 6.66 14.85
C ALA A 118 2.53 6.96 14.40
N LEU A 119 2.81 6.75 13.11
CA LEU A 119 4.10 7.03 12.50
C LEU A 119 3.95 8.18 11.49
N ALA A 120 4.65 9.27 11.74
CA ALA A 120 4.72 10.40 10.81
C ALA A 120 5.81 10.17 9.75
N SER A 121 5.52 10.53 8.50
CA SER A 121 6.54 10.56 7.45
C SER A 121 7.44 11.79 7.62
N ALA A 122 8.74 11.62 7.39
CA ALA A 122 9.69 12.72 7.31
C ALA A 122 9.98 13.04 5.84
N PRO A 123 10.11 14.32 5.43
CA PRO A 123 10.38 14.66 4.04
C PRO A 123 11.66 14.06 3.47
N GLY A 124 12.72 13.93 4.28
CA GLY A 124 14.02 13.36 3.89
C GLY A 124 14.90 14.24 3.02
N ALA A 125 14.30 15.13 2.24
CA ALA A 125 14.96 16.10 1.38
C ALA A 125 14.12 17.39 1.27
N THR A 126 14.58 18.35 0.50
CA THR A 126 13.81 19.57 0.22
C THR A 126 12.53 19.27 -0.56
N ALA A 127 11.55 20.16 -0.46
CA ALA A 127 10.29 20.01 -1.19
C ALA A 127 10.51 19.96 -2.72
N ASP A 128 11.48 20.70 -3.24
CA ASP A 128 11.81 20.71 -4.67
C ASP A 128 12.45 19.41 -5.15
N GLU A 129 13.35 18.82 -4.36
CA GLU A 129 13.96 17.53 -4.66
C GLU A 129 12.90 16.43 -4.71
N ASN A 130 12.01 16.38 -3.71
CA ASN A 130 10.92 15.40 -3.67
C ASN A 130 9.93 15.59 -4.84
N ARG A 131 9.58 16.83 -5.19
CA ARG A 131 8.75 17.11 -6.38
C ARG A 131 9.46 16.73 -7.68
N SER A 132 10.77 16.94 -7.77
CA SER A 132 11.56 16.55 -8.94
C SER A 132 11.53 15.03 -9.13
N LEU A 133 11.81 14.28 -8.06
CA LEU A 133 11.82 12.82 -8.09
C LEU A 133 10.41 12.26 -8.38
N ARG A 134 9.35 12.81 -7.79
CA ARG A 134 7.95 12.47 -8.13
C ARG A 134 7.65 12.64 -9.63
N ARG A 135 8.09 13.74 -10.25
CA ARG A 135 7.94 13.97 -11.71
C ARG A 135 8.72 12.94 -12.52
N GLU A 136 9.93 12.58 -12.09
CA GLU A 136 10.71 11.51 -12.72
C GLU A 136 9.98 10.16 -12.66
N LEU A 137 9.51 9.75 -11.48
CA LEU A 137 8.75 8.52 -11.30
C LEU A 137 7.48 8.50 -12.15
N SER A 138 6.79 9.63 -12.27
CA SER A 138 5.63 9.77 -13.17
C SER A 138 6.01 9.48 -14.63
N ARG A 139 7.19 9.91 -15.09
CA ARG A 139 7.69 9.59 -16.44
C ARG A 139 8.03 8.10 -16.57
N LEU A 140 8.69 7.51 -15.57
CA LEU A 140 9.02 6.08 -15.54
C LEU A 140 7.75 5.21 -15.59
N LEU A 141 6.73 5.51 -14.80
CA LEU A 141 5.45 4.80 -14.82
C LEU A 141 4.78 4.86 -16.20
N ASN A 142 4.80 6.04 -16.84
CA ASN A 142 4.27 6.18 -18.20
C ASN A 142 5.09 5.36 -19.22
N LEU A 143 6.41 5.28 -19.06
CA LEU A 143 7.27 4.46 -19.91
C LEU A 143 7.01 2.96 -19.71
N LYS A 144 6.98 2.48 -18.46
CA LYS A 144 6.63 1.09 -18.11
C LYS A 144 5.32 0.68 -18.76
N ARG A 145 4.26 1.48 -18.58
CA ARG A 145 2.94 1.22 -19.18
C ARG A 145 2.99 1.12 -20.71
N LYS A 146 3.72 2.02 -21.38
CA LYS A 146 3.89 1.97 -22.84
C LYS A 146 4.57 0.67 -23.29
N LEU A 147 5.58 0.21 -22.54
CA LEU A 147 6.29 -1.04 -22.83
C LEU A 147 5.41 -2.27 -22.57
N GLU A 148 4.51 -2.24 -21.59
CA GLU A 148 3.63 -3.37 -21.29
C GLU A 148 2.48 -3.54 -22.30
N ALA A 149 2.26 -2.56 -23.18
CA ALA A 149 1.06 -2.46 -24.01
C ALA A 149 -0.25 -2.60 -23.20
N ALA A 150 -0.18 -2.29 -21.90
CA ALA A 150 -1.31 -2.39 -20.99
C ALA A 150 -2.35 -1.29 -21.30
N GLY A 151 -3.63 -1.68 -21.18
CA GLY A 151 -4.84 -0.88 -21.47
C GLY A 151 -5.02 0.37 -20.61
N SER A 152 -6.28 0.81 -20.40
CA SER A 152 -6.62 2.20 -20.00
C SER A 152 -5.75 2.73 -18.85
N GLY A 153 -5.09 3.87 -19.11
CA GLY A 153 -4.15 4.50 -18.18
C GLY A 153 -4.83 5.25 -17.05
N GLU A 154 -5.99 4.79 -16.56
CA GLU A 154 -6.80 5.50 -15.56
C GLU A 154 -6.02 5.70 -14.25
N MET A 155 -5.36 4.65 -13.74
CA MET A 155 -4.49 4.76 -12.57
C MET A 155 -3.31 5.71 -12.83
N ALA A 156 -2.70 5.64 -14.02
CA ALA A 156 -1.61 6.53 -14.39
C ALA A 156 -2.06 8.00 -14.57
N ALA A 157 -3.30 8.22 -15.01
CA ALA A 157 -3.91 9.53 -15.12
C ALA A 157 -4.24 10.09 -13.73
N PHE A 158 -4.79 9.26 -12.85
CA PHE A 158 -5.03 9.60 -11.45
C PHE A 158 -3.73 9.98 -10.73
N LEU A 159 -2.66 9.17 -10.83
CA LEU A 159 -1.38 9.49 -10.19
C LEU A 159 -0.76 10.82 -10.65
N LYS A 160 -1.07 11.29 -11.87
CA LYS A 160 -0.62 12.61 -12.34
C LYS A 160 -1.27 13.76 -11.56
N THR A 161 -2.47 13.58 -11.04
CA THR A 161 -3.19 14.62 -10.26
C THR A 161 -2.73 14.68 -8.80
N VAL A 162 -2.07 13.63 -8.30
CA VAL A 162 -1.61 13.55 -6.89
C VAL A 162 -0.32 14.35 -6.69
N GLU A 163 -0.43 15.62 -6.26
CA GLU A 163 0.72 16.53 -6.14
C GLU A 163 1.70 16.19 -5.02
N ASP A 164 1.18 15.76 -3.87
CA ASP A 164 1.98 15.42 -2.69
C ASP A 164 2.90 14.21 -2.96
N PRO A 165 4.23 14.34 -2.81
CA PRO A 165 5.15 13.25 -3.11
C PRO A 165 4.95 11.99 -2.24
N ALA A 166 4.54 12.15 -0.98
CA ALA A 166 4.31 11.02 -0.07
C ALA A 166 3.06 10.24 -0.47
N ALA A 167 1.94 10.93 -0.71
CA ALA A 167 0.71 10.32 -1.20
C ALA A 167 0.92 9.68 -2.58
N PHE A 168 1.65 10.34 -3.48
CA PHE A 168 1.97 9.81 -4.80
C PHE A 168 2.66 8.45 -4.72
N VAL A 169 3.74 8.34 -3.93
CA VAL A 169 4.50 7.09 -3.84
C VAL A 169 3.73 6.01 -3.10
N ASP A 170 2.90 6.37 -2.13
CA ASP A 170 2.07 5.42 -1.38
C ASP A 170 0.99 4.78 -2.25
N ILE A 171 0.25 5.60 -3.02
CA ILE A 171 -0.76 5.12 -3.95
C ILE A 171 -0.10 4.30 -5.07
N ALA A 172 1.01 4.78 -5.63
CA ALA A 172 1.72 4.08 -6.70
C ALA A 172 2.28 2.73 -6.22
N ALA A 173 2.86 2.66 -5.01
CA ALA A 173 3.36 1.43 -4.43
C ALA A 173 2.21 0.44 -4.18
N PHE A 174 1.09 0.88 -3.60
CA PHE A 174 -0.05 0.02 -3.35
C PHE A 174 -0.63 -0.58 -4.64
N SER A 175 -0.81 0.25 -5.67
CA SER A 175 -1.52 -0.12 -6.90
C SER A 175 -0.65 -0.74 -8.00
N LEU A 176 0.66 -0.45 -8.05
CA LEU A 176 1.50 -0.79 -9.23
C LEU A 176 2.78 -1.57 -8.90
N CYS A 177 3.12 -1.74 -7.62
CA CYS A 177 4.17 -2.67 -7.21
C CYS A 177 3.54 -4.06 -7.06
N ASP A 178 4.18 -5.11 -7.57
CA ASP A 178 3.70 -6.48 -7.38
C ASP A 178 4.48 -7.22 -6.29
N ASP A 179 5.72 -6.82 -6.05
CA ASP A 179 6.58 -7.38 -5.02
C ASP A 179 6.09 -6.96 -3.63
N VAL A 180 5.55 -7.93 -2.87
CA VAL A 180 5.05 -7.70 -1.51
C VAL A 180 6.15 -7.38 -0.52
N VAL A 181 7.34 -7.98 -0.66
CA VAL A 181 8.48 -7.71 0.23
C VAL A 181 8.92 -6.26 0.06
N LEU A 182 8.98 -5.80 -1.18
CA LEU A 182 9.25 -4.41 -1.49
C LEU A 182 8.12 -3.48 -1.00
N LYS A 183 6.83 -3.85 -1.17
CA LYS A 183 5.71 -3.06 -0.63
C LYS A 183 5.85 -2.87 0.88
N GLN A 184 6.11 -3.95 1.62
CA GLN A 184 6.28 -3.84 3.07
C GLN A 184 7.47 -2.95 3.42
N LYS A 185 8.59 -3.08 2.71
CA LYS A 185 9.75 -2.20 2.87
C LYS A 185 9.42 -0.72 2.59
N LEU A 186 8.65 -0.44 1.55
CA LEU A 186 8.17 0.92 1.23
C LEU A 186 7.22 1.45 2.30
N LEU A 187 6.36 0.60 2.85
CA LEU A 187 5.46 0.96 3.97
C LEU A 187 6.27 1.32 5.23
N GLU A 188 7.33 0.57 5.51
CA GLU A 188 8.24 0.77 6.65
C GLU A 188 9.18 1.98 6.48
N THR A 189 9.37 2.47 5.26
CA THR A 189 10.26 3.61 4.96
C THR A 189 9.55 4.94 5.21
N LEU A 190 9.73 5.52 6.41
CA LEU A 190 9.11 6.79 6.81
C LEU A 190 9.68 8.01 6.08
N ASP A 191 10.94 7.95 5.64
CA ASP A 191 11.57 8.98 4.83
C ASP A 191 10.98 9.00 3.40
N VAL A 192 10.32 10.09 3.03
CA VAL A 192 9.62 10.23 1.75
C VAL A 192 10.61 10.22 0.59
N HIS A 193 11.74 10.90 0.71
CA HIS A 193 12.76 10.95 -0.33
C HIS A 193 13.30 9.55 -0.61
N HIS A 194 13.71 8.83 0.43
CA HIS A 194 14.23 7.49 0.31
C HIS A 194 13.19 6.50 -0.25
N ARG A 195 11.92 6.67 0.12
CA ARG A 195 10.82 5.85 -0.41
C ARG A 195 10.62 6.07 -1.91
N LEU A 196 10.69 7.32 -2.38
CA LEU A 196 10.66 7.66 -3.80
C LEU A 196 11.85 7.05 -4.55
N GLU A 197 13.06 7.14 -4.00
CA GLU A 197 14.25 6.53 -4.60
C GLU A 197 14.14 5.01 -4.71
N LEU A 198 13.68 4.37 -3.63
CA LEU A 198 13.52 2.92 -3.55
C LEU A 198 12.51 2.45 -4.61
N PHE A 199 11.36 3.11 -4.72
CA PHE A 199 10.37 2.80 -5.75
C PHE A 199 10.90 3.09 -7.17
N GLY A 200 11.67 4.17 -7.34
CA GLY A 200 12.32 4.50 -8.62
C GLY A 200 13.33 3.47 -9.09
N ARG A 201 14.12 2.91 -8.17
CA ARG A 201 15.03 1.80 -8.48
C ARG A 201 14.26 0.57 -8.99
N GLN A 202 13.16 0.22 -8.35
CA GLN A 202 12.30 -0.88 -8.79
C GLN A 202 11.76 -0.65 -10.21
N LEU A 203 11.15 0.51 -10.45
CA LEU A 203 10.58 0.83 -11.76
C LEU A 203 11.63 0.78 -12.88
N ARG A 204 12.84 1.28 -12.63
CA ARG A 204 13.94 1.20 -13.60
C ARG A 204 14.31 -0.25 -13.91
N GLY A 205 14.45 -1.09 -12.89
CA GLY A 205 14.73 -2.53 -13.07
C GLY A 205 13.66 -3.24 -13.91
N GLU A 206 12.39 -2.98 -13.61
CA GLU A 206 11.26 -3.55 -14.36
C GLU A 206 11.25 -3.09 -15.83
N ILE A 207 11.50 -1.80 -16.08
CA ILE A 207 11.59 -1.22 -17.43
C ILE A 207 12.73 -1.86 -18.23
N GLU A 208 13.90 -2.03 -17.64
CA GLU A 208 15.03 -2.68 -18.32
C GLU A 208 14.71 -4.15 -18.64
N GLY A 209 14.06 -4.87 -17.71
CA GLY A 209 13.57 -6.23 -17.96
C GLY A 209 12.56 -6.28 -19.10
N LEU A 210 11.63 -5.32 -19.17
CA LEU A 210 10.66 -5.20 -20.27
C LEU A 210 11.34 -4.93 -21.61
N LYS A 211 12.29 -4.00 -21.67
CA LYS A 211 13.05 -3.69 -22.88
C LYS A 211 13.81 -4.92 -23.39
N LEU A 212 14.47 -5.64 -22.49
CA LEU A 212 15.20 -6.86 -22.85
C LEU A 212 14.27 -7.91 -23.46
N ARG A 213 13.09 -8.15 -22.85
CA ARG A 213 12.08 -9.07 -23.42
C ARG A 213 11.62 -8.65 -24.82
N HIS A 214 11.39 -7.36 -25.04
CA HIS A 214 11.01 -6.85 -26.35
C HIS A 214 12.11 -6.99 -27.41
N LYS A 215 13.38 -6.79 -27.03
CA LYS A 215 14.54 -7.04 -27.91
C LYS A 215 14.61 -8.52 -28.30
N LEU A 216 14.48 -9.43 -27.33
CA LEU A 216 14.50 -10.88 -27.57
C LEU A 216 13.33 -11.38 -28.42
N GLN A 217 12.17 -10.70 -28.36
CA GLN A 217 10.99 -11.03 -29.17
C GLN A 217 11.00 -10.37 -30.57
N GLY A 218 12.08 -9.67 -30.95
CA GLY A 218 12.18 -8.98 -32.25
C GLY A 218 11.23 -7.78 -32.40
N ARG A 219 10.69 -7.24 -31.30
CA ARG A 219 9.73 -6.12 -31.28
C ARG A 219 10.39 -4.75 -31.12
N LEU A 220 11.69 -4.71 -30.87
CA LEU A 220 12.50 -3.50 -30.93
C LEU A 220 13.49 -3.67 -32.08
N PRO A 221 13.63 -2.70 -33.01
CA PRO A 221 14.69 -2.75 -33.98
C PRO A 221 16.03 -2.82 -33.25
N ASP A 222 16.91 -3.71 -33.73
CA ASP A 222 18.27 -3.84 -33.25
C ASP A 222 18.93 -2.46 -33.25
N ASP A 223 19.64 -2.12 -32.18
CA ASP A 223 20.46 -0.90 -32.10
C ASP A 223 21.61 -1.00 -33.12
N ARG A 224 21.30 -0.81 -34.41
CA ARG A 224 22.24 -0.39 -35.43
C ARG A 224 22.19 1.13 -35.50
N ILE A 225 22.64 1.76 -34.41
CA ILE A 225 23.35 3.04 -34.53
C ILE A 225 24.75 2.67 -35.02
N SER A 226 24.85 2.42 -36.32
CA SER A 226 26.11 2.46 -37.06
C SER A 226 26.08 3.76 -37.88
N HIS A 227 26.94 4.68 -37.47
CA HIS A 227 27.42 5.91 -38.11
C HIS A 227 26.63 6.45 -39.32
N ASN A 228 25.93 7.57 -39.11
CA ASN A 228 26.13 8.83 -39.85
C ASN A 228 25.27 9.95 -39.25
#